data_AF-A0A1Q8LDS3-F1
#
_entry.id   AF-A0A1Q8LDS3-F1
#
_cell.length_a   1.000
_cell.length_b   1.000
_cell.length_c   1.000
_cell.angle_alpha   90.00
_cell.angle_beta   90.00
_cell.angle_gamma   90.00
#
_symmetry.space_group_name_H-M   'P 1'
#
loop_
_entity.id
_entity.type
_entity.pdbx_description
1 polymer ?
#
loop_
_entity_poly.entity_id
_entity_poly.type
_entity_poly.pdbx_seq_one_letter_code
_entity_poly.pdbx_strand_id
1 'polypeptide(L)'
;MLRPIGRAATAAAALPLRGARALASWWRDRPRIATRVLAGAAVALLGLAVVFAVLQVRATQAADAGDTALAVAKESVPNLLSYDHRSIKTDLDARLNEVGGRFKDDYRSLVRDIVIPASDRDQLVTQTSVAAAGVAEPASPDRVRLTMFLNQTSTRAGQQQPTLSGSRVLVTMERDGDRWLVTELNPV
;
A
#
# COMPACT_ATOMS: atom_id res chain seq x y z
N MET A 1 23.96 -105.20 46.71
CA MET A 1 23.48 -104.77 48.04
C MET A 1 24.28 -103.51 48.41
N LEU A 2 23.73 -102.39 48.88
CA LEU A 2 22.35 -102.01 49.24
C LEU A 2 21.95 -100.62 48.66
N ARG A 3 20.65 -100.29 48.72
CA ARG A 3 20.00 -98.95 48.68
C ARG A 3 19.26 -98.77 50.04
N PRO A 4 18.53 -97.67 50.36
CA PRO A 4 18.41 -96.32 49.76
C PRO A 4 19.20 -95.30 50.65
N ILE A 5 18.88 -94.04 50.99
CA ILE A 5 17.74 -93.10 50.83
C ILE A 5 18.30 -91.66 50.73
N GLY A 6 17.61 -90.72 50.06
CA GLY A 6 17.90 -89.27 50.16
C GLY A 6 17.08 -88.38 49.23
N ARG A 7 15.93 -87.88 49.68
CA ARG A 7 15.16 -86.83 48.98
C ARG A 7 15.58 -85.45 49.50
N ALA A 8 15.95 -84.54 48.60
CA ALA A 8 15.92 -83.10 48.83
C ALA A 8 15.12 -82.44 47.71
N ALA A 9 14.03 -81.74 48.05
CA ALA A 9 13.19 -81.05 47.08
C ALA A 9 13.53 -79.55 47.07
N THR A 10 14.39 -79.13 46.15
CA THR A 10 14.79 -77.72 46.03
C THR A 10 13.73 -76.95 45.24
N ALA A 11 12.82 -76.27 45.94
CA ALA A 11 11.80 -75.43 45.33
C ALA A 11 12.42 -74.12 44.78
N ALA A 12 12.72 -74.09 43.48
CA ALA A 12 13.02 -72.85 42.78
C ALA A 12 11.73 -72.04 42.58
N ALA A 13 11.56 -70.98 43.37
CA ALA A 13 10.33 -70.19 43.36
C ALA A 13 10.13 -69.45 42.03
N ALA A 14 8.95 -69.61 41.42
CA ALA A 14 8.55 -68.81 40.26
C ALA A 14 8.36 -67.35 40.67
N LEU A 15 9.24 -66.46 40.21
CA LEU A 15 9.14 -65.03 40.46
C LEU A 15 7.82 -64.47 39.88
N PRO A 16 7.01 -63.74 40.68
CA PRO A 16 5.71 -63.26 40.21
C PRO A 16 5.89 -62.10 39.22
N LEU A 17 5.62 -62.36 37.94
CA LEU A 17 5.56 -61.35 36.86
C LEU A 17 4.34 -60.42 36.99
N ARG A 18 4.16 -59.78 38.15
CA ARG A 18 3.06 -58.85 38.47
C ARG A 18 3.34 -57.38 38.08
N GLY A 19 4.56 -57.04 37.65
CA GLY A 19 4.92 -55.67 37.25
C GLY A 19 4.50 -55.25 35.83
N ALA A 20 4.31 -56.20 34.91
CA ALA A 20 4.27 -55.93 33.47
C ALA A 20 3.04 -55.15 32.94
N ARG A 21 1.98 -54.96 33.74
CA ARG A 21 0.72 -54.33 33.28
C ARG A 21 0.57 -52.85 33.66
N ALA A 22 1.38 -52.31 34.57
CA ALA A 22 1.22 -50.94 35.06
C ALA A 22 1.73 -49.84 34.09
N LEU A 23 2.71 -50.15 33.24
CA LEU A 23 3.34 -49.17 32.35
C LEU A 23 2.63 -48.98 31.00
N ALA A 24 1.72 -49.88 30.63
CA ALA A 24 1.10 -49.96 29.30
C ALA A 24 -0.21 -49.16 29.12
N SER A 25 -0.60 -48.35 30.12
CA SER A 25 -1.82 -47.53 30.12
C SER A 25 -1.54 -46.06 29.79
N TRP A 26 -0.51 -45.44 30.38
CA TRP A 26 -0.22 -43.99 30.28
C TRP A 26 0.09 -43.48 28.87
N TRP A 27 0.39 -44.39 27.93
CA TRP A 27 0.64 -44.10 26.52
C TRP A 27 -0.65 -44.07 25.67
N ARG A 28 -1.78 -44.56 26.17
CA ARG A 28 -2.98 -44.88 25.36
C ARG A 28 -3.85 -43.68 25.02
N ASP A 29 -3.94 -42.69 25.91
CA ASP A 29 -4.74 -41.48 25.70
C ASP A 29 -3.95 -40.28 25.16
N ARG A 30 -2.61 -40.35 25.23
CA ARG A 30 -1.69 -39.34 24.69
C ARG A 30 -1.87 -38.99 23.19
N PRO A 31 -2.15 -39.91 22.25
CA PRO A 31 -2.28 -39.54 20.84
C PRO A 31 -3.42 -38.53 20.60
N ARG A 32 -4.54 -38.62 21.33
CA ARG A 32 -5.68 -37.70 21.16
C ARG A 32 -5.33 -36.26 21.53
N ILE A 33 -4.47 -36.06 22.52
CA ILE A 33 -3.97 -34.72 22.91
C ILE A 33 -2.97 -34.23 21.86
N ALA A 34 -2.01 -35.08 21.45
CA ALA A 34 -1.03 -34.74 20.43
C ALA A 34 -1.69 -34.33 19.09
N THR A 35 -2.68 -35.10 18.60
CA THR A 35 -3.43 -34.76 17.39
C THR A 35 -4.19 -33.44 17.51
N ARG A 36 -4.76 -33.13 18.69
CA ARG A 36 -5.44 -31.83 18.91
C ARG A 36 -4.46 -30.66 18.91
N VAL A 37 -3.28 -30.80 19.52
CA VAL A 37 -2.23 -29.78 19.50
C VAL A 37 -1.68 -29.57 18.08
N LEU A 38 -1.42 -30.66 17.34
CA LEU A 38 -0.97 -30.59 15.95
C LEU A 38 -2.03 -29.97 15.02
N ALA A 39 -3.31 -30.30 15.19
CA ALA A 39 -4.40 -29.68 14.43
C ALA A 39 -4.54 -28.19 14.76
N GLY A 40 -4.45 -27.80 16.04
CA GLY A 40 -4.44 -26.39 16.45
C GLY A 40 -3.26 -25.61 15.87
N ALA A 41 -2.06 -26.20 15.88
CA ALA A 41 -0.87 -25.62 15.27
C ALA A 41 -1.02 -25.49 13.75
N ALA A 42 -1.58 -26.49 13.06
CA ALA A 42 -1.85 -26.42 11.62
C ALA A 42 -2.86 -25.31 11.27
N VAL A 43 -3.94 -25.17 12.04
CA VAL A 43 -4.91 -24.08 11.86
C VAL A 43 -4.28 -22.71 12.13
N ALA A 44 -3.42 -22.58 13.15
CA ALA A 44 -2.70 -21.35 13.42
C ALA A 44 -1.72 -20.97 12.29
N LEU A 45 -0.97 -21.95 11.75
CA LEU A 45 -0.07 -21.76 10.62
C LEU A 45 -0.82 -21.37 9.34
N LEU A 46 -1.98 -21.98 9.07
CA LEU A 46 -2.85 -21.60 7.94
C LEU A 46 -3.38 -20.16 8.12
N GLY A 47 -3.81 -19.79 9.33
CA GLY A 47 -4.22 -18.42 9.65
C GLY A 47 -3.11 -17.40 9.41
N LEU A 48 -1.89 -17.69 9.89
CA LEU A 48 -0.72 -16.84 9.65
C LEU A 48 -0.36 -16.74 8.16
N ALA A 49 -0.44 -17.84 7.40
CA ALA A 49 -0.19 -17.84 5.96
C ALA A 49 -1.22 -16.99 5.19
N VAL A 50 -2.50 -17.06 5.56
CA VAL A 50 -3.57 -16.22 4.98
C VAL A 50 -3.34 -14.74 5.30
N VAL A 51 -3.03 -14.39 6.55
CA VAL A 51 -2.73 -13.00 6.94
C VAL A 51 -1.50 -12.48 6.18
N PHE A 52 -0.42 -13.28 6.09
CA PHE A 52 0.77 -12.91 5.33
C PHE A 52 0.46 -12.68 3.84
N ALA A 53 -0.31 -13.58 3.20
CA ALA A 53 -0.70 -13.43 1.80
C ALA A 53 -1.53 -12.16 1.55
N VAL A 54 -2.49 -11.84 2.44
CA VAL A 54 -3.30 -10.61 2.35
C VAL A 54 -2.44 -9.36 2.54
N LEU A 55 -1.45 -9.39 3.43
CA LEU A 55 -0.52 -8.27 3.61
C LEU A 55 0.40 -8.08 2.40
N GLN A 56 0.90 -9.17 1.79
CA GLN A 56 1.70 -9.10 0.57
C GLN A 56 0.91 -8.53 -0.62
N VAL A 57 -0.31 -9.01 -0.87
CA VAL A 57 -1.18 -8.50 -1.95
C VAL A 57 -1.52 -7.02 -1.75
N ARG A 58 -1.74 -6.57 -0.50
CA ARG A 58 -1.93 -5.15 -0.20
C ARG A 58 -0.66 -4.32 -0.41
N ALA A 59 0.52 -4.88 -0.11
CA ALA A 59 1.80 -4.20 -0.31
C ALA A 59 2.14 -4.04 -1.80
N THR A 60 1.88 -5.05 -2.64
CA THR A 60 2.05 -4.92 -4.10
C THR A 60 1.05 -3.92 -4.69
N GLN A 61 -0.24 -4.02 -4.34
CA GLN A 61 -1.25 -3.06 -4.79
C GLN A 61 -0.94 -1.61 -4.38
N ALA A 62 -0.35 -1.41 -3.20
CA ALA A 62 0.11 -0.09 -2.76
C ALA A 62 1.30 0.43 -3.59
N ALA A 63 2.25 -0.43 -3.95
CA ALA A 63 3.37 -0.06 -4.83
C ALA A 63 2.88 0.28 -6.24
N ASP A 64 2.06 -0.60 -6.84
CA ASP A 64 1.46 -0.42 -8.17
C ASP A 64 0.60 0.86 -8.22
N ALA A 65 -0.13 1.16 -7.15
CA ALA A 65 -0.87 2.41 -7.00
C ALA A 65 0.07 3.62 -6.93
N GLY A 66 1.16 3.52 -6.16
CA GLY A 66 2.19 4.56 -6.05
C GLY A 66 2.79 4.95 -7.40
N ASP A 67 3.23 3.95 -8.18
CA ASP A 67 3.84 4.18 -9.49
C ASP A 67 2.83 4.67 -10.54
N THR A 68 1.62 4.11 -10.58
CA THR A 68 0.58 4.57 -11.53
C THR A 68 0.05 5.97 -11.21
N ALA A 69 -0.12 6.31 -9.93
CA ALA A 69 -0.49 7.67 -9.52
C ALA A 69 0.64 8.67 -9.82
N LEU A 70 1.90 8.29 -9.59
CA LEU A 70 3.08 9.11 -9.91
C LEU A 70 3.25 9.32 -11.41
N ALA A 71 2.88 8.35 -12.26
CA ALA A 71 2.86 8.52 -13.71
C ALA A 71 1.81 9.56 -14.13
N VAL A 72 0.54 9.39 -13.72
CA VAL A 72 -0.55 10.32 -14.08
C VAL A 72 -0.28 11.73 -13.54
N ALA A 73 0.19 11.87 -12.30
CA ALA A 73 0.49 13.18 -11.72
C ALA A 73 1.58 13.95 -12.47
N LYS A 74 2.55 13.27 -13.08
CA LYS A 74 3.59 13.90 -13.92
C LYS A 74 3.04 14.54 -15.20
N GLU A 75 1.86 14.13 -15.64
CA GLU A 75 1.16 14.72 -16.79
C GLU A 75 0.12 15.76 -16.31
N SER A 76 -0.75 15.39 -15.37
CA SER A 76 -1.84 16.25 -14.91
C SER A 76 -1.36 17.49 -14.14
N VAL A 77 -0.36 17.39 -13.26
CA VAL A 77 0.06 18.55 -12.45
C VAL A 77 0.68 19.66 -13.33
N PRO A 78 1.54 19.36 -14.32
CA PRO A 78 1.93 20.34 -15.34
C PRO A 78 0.76 20.89 -16.16
N ASN A 79 -0.21 20.07 -16.59
CA ASN A 79 -1.39 20.55 -17.31
C ASN A 79 -2.17 21.57 -16.47
N LEU A 80 -2.58 21.18 -15.25
CA LEU A 80 -3.37 21.99 -14.33
C LEU A 80 -2.69 23.33 -13.97
N LEU A 81 -1.36 23.37 -13.88
CA LEU A 81 -0.60 24.55 -13.47
C LEU A 81 -0.03 25.39 -14.66
N SER A 82 -0.16 24.92 -15.89
CA SER A 82 0.23 25.68 -17.10
C SER A 82 -0.98 26.41 -17.67
N TYR A 83 -0.84 27.67 -18.08
CA TYR A 83 -1.94 28.51 -18.53
C TYR A 83 -1.54 29.36 -19.74
N ASP A 84 -2.49 29.64 -20.61
CA ASP A 84 -2.33 30.57 -21.73
C ASP A 84 -3.61 31.40 -21.87
N HIS A 85 -3.52 32.73 -21.83
CA HIS A 85 -4.67 33.63 -21.97
C HIS A 85 -5.54 33.36 -23.22
N ARG A 86 -4.95 32.75 -24.26
CA ARG A 86 -5.64 32.42 -25.52
C ARG A 86 -6.54 31.19 -25.44
N SER A 87 -6.27 30.24 -24.54
CA SER A 87 -6.97 28.94 -24.47
C SER A 87 -7.50 28.57 -23.07
N ILE A 88 -7.05 29.23 -21.99
CA ILE A 88 -7.46 28.92 -20.61
C ILE A 88 -8.99 28.81 -20.40
N LYS A 89 -9.79 29.57 -21.17
CA LYS A 89 -11.26 29.51 -21.17
C LYS A 89 -11.84 28.25 -21.82
N THR A 90 -11.23 27.77 -22.91
CA THR A 90 -11.66 26.54 -23.60
C THR A 90 -11.15 25.28 -22.91
N ASP A 91 -9.96 25.35 -22.34
CA ASP A 91 -9.26 24.18 -21.81
C ASP A 91 -9.77 23.78 -20.41
N LEU A 92 -10.45 24.69 -19.69
CA LEU A 92 -10.86 24.49 -18.31
C LEU A 92 -11.69 23.22 -18.10
N ASP A 93 -12.69 22.96 -18.95
CA ASP A 93 -13.56 21.79 -18.78
C ASP A 93 -12.84 20.48 -19.13
N ALA A 94 -11.78 20.53 -19.96
CA ALA A 94 -10.89 19.38 -20.18
C ALA A 94 -10.00 19.12 -18.95
N ARG A 95 -9.34 20.16 -18.43
CA ARG A 95 -8.52 20.13 -17.20
C ARG A 95 -9.29 19.60 -16.01
N LEU A 96 -10.55 20.03 -15.85
CA LEU A 96 -11.42 19.55 -14.77
C LEU A 96 -11.67 18.04 -14.80
N ASN A 97 -11.37 17.32 -15.90
CA ASN A 97 -11.47 15.85 -15.92
C ASN A 97 -10.28 15.13 -15.28
N GLU A 98 -9.17 15.85 -15.04
CA GLU A 98 -7.99 15.41 -14.28
C GLU A 98 -8.15 15.66 -12.75
N VAL A 99 -9.20 16.41 -12.35
CA VAL A 99 -9.44 16.84 -10.97
C VAL A 99 -10.67 16.16 -10.37
N GLY A 100 -10.54 15.72 -9.11
CA GLY A 100 -11.59 15.04 -8.34
C GLY A 100 -11.85 15.69 -6.98
N GLY A 101 -12.76 15.07 -6.21
CA GLY A 101 -13.13 15.54 -4.87
C GLY A 101 -13.65 16.98 -4.83
N ARG A 102 -13.54 17.64 -3.67
CA ARG A 102 -13.89 19.07 -3.50
C ARG A 102 -12.96 19.99 -4.29
N PHE A 103 -11.68 19.61 -4.42
CA PHE A 103 -10.67 20.38 -5.13
C PHE A 103 -11.02 20.65 -6.60
N LYS A 104 -11.87 19.83 -7.23
CA LYS A 104 -12.45 20.11 -8.56
C LYS A 104 -13.25 21.42 -8.60
N ASP A 105 -14.00 21.72 -7.55
CA ASP A 105 -14.83 22.93 -7.47
C ASP A 105 -14.00 24.14 -7.00
N ASP A 106 -13.05 23.92 -6.07
CA ASP A 106 -12.07 24.94 -5.66
C ASP A 106 -11.21 25.38 -6.86
N TYR A 107 -10.66 24.43 -7.63
CA TYR A 107 -9.88 24.70 -8.85
C TYR A 107 -10.72 25.41 -9.93
N ARG A 108 -11.98 24.99 -10.15
CA ARG A 108 -12.87 25.70 -11.10
C ARG A 108 -13.05 27.16 -10.70
N SER A 109 -13.28 27.42 -9.42
CA SER A 109 -13.54 28.77 -8.90
C SER A 109 -12.27 29.64 -8.99
N LEU A 110 -11.13 29.11 -8.51
CA LEU A 110 -9.83 29.75 -8.62
C LEU A 110 -9.49 30.14 -10.08
N VAL A 111 -9.69 29.21 -11.02
CA VAL A 111 -9.37 29.48 -12.43
C VAL A 111 -10.36 30.46 -13.07
N ARG A 112 -11.67 30.34 -12.82
CA ARG A 112 -12.67 31.26 -13.40
C ARG A 112 -12.59 32.67 -12.84
N ASP A 113 -12.42 32.81 -11.53
CA ASP A 113 -12.64 34.08 -10.84
C ASP A 113 -11.33 34.87 -10.63
N ILE A 114 -10.18 34.18 -10.65
CA ILE A 114 -8.85 34.79 -10.41
C ILE A 114 -7.91 34.59 -11.59
N VAL A 115 -7.65 33.35 -12.03
CA VAL A 115 -6.61 33.09 -13.05
C VAL A 115 -7.02 33.62 -14.42
N ILE A 116 -8.24 33.37 -14.89
CA ILE A 116 -8.73 33.85 -16.19
C ILE A 116 -8.71 35.38 -16.28
N PRO A 117 -9.29 36.16 -15.33
CA PRO A 117 -9.26 37.63 -15.40
C PRO A 117 -7.87 38.24 -15.26
N ALA A 118 -6.96 37.61 -14.52
CA ALA A 118 -5.56 38.03 -14.46
C ALA A 118 -4.81 37.73 -15.77
N SER A 119 -5.03 36.54 -16.33
CA SER A 119 -4.40 36.08 -17.57
C SER A 119 -4.83 36.92 -18.78
N ASP A 120 -6.13 37.23 -18.90
CA ASP A 120 -6.67 38.16 -19.91
C ASP A 120 -6.01 39.54 -19.83
N ARG A 121 -5.90 40.11 -18.63
CA ARG A 121 -5.38 41.46 -18.39
C ARG A 121 -3.88 41.56 -18.72
N ASP A 122 -3.12 40.57 -18.28
CA ASP A 122 -1.66 40.59 -18.35
C ASP A 122 -1.12 39.88 -19.61
N GLN A 123 -1.99 39.28 -20.43
CA GLN A 123 -1.64 38.38 -21.54
C GLN A 123 -0.69 37.26 -21.08
N LEU A 124 -1.02 36.65 -19.93
CA LEU A 124 -0.15 35.69 -19.27
C LEU A 124 -0.04 34.39 -20.09
N VAL A 125 1.17 33.86 -20.17
CA VAL A 125 1.48 32.50 -20.60
C VAL A 125 2.46 31.89 -19.60
N THR A 126 2.06 30.82 -18.94
CA THR A 126 2.85 30.08 -17.94
C THR A 126 2.94 28.62 -18.37
N GLN A 127 4.16 28.10 -18.47
CA GLN A 127 4.44 26.70 -18.74
C GLN A 127 5.10 26.06 -17.51
N THR A 128 4.55 24.93 -17.06
CA THR A 128 5.04 24.14 -15.94
C THR A 128 5.71 22.86 -16.45
N SER A 129 6.78 22.43 -15.79
CA SER A 129 7.47 21.16 -16.06
C SER A 129 7.91 20.50 -14.75
N VAL A 130 7.97 19.17 -14.73
CA VAL A 130 8.41 18.40 -13.54
C VAL A 130 9.93 18.28 -13.56
N ALA A 131 10.59 18.86 -12.55
CA ALA A 131 12.03 18.69 -12.33
C ALA A 131 12.34 17.37 -11.60
N ALA A 132 11.52 17.02 -10.60
CA ALA A 132 11.56 15.73 -9.91
C ALA A 132 10.19 15.43 -9.28
N ALA A 133 9.84 14.16 -9.12
CA ALA A 133 8.63 13.74 -8.41
C ALA A 133 8.78 12.35 -7.82
N GLY A 134 8.16 12.11 -6.66
CA GLY A 134 8.16 10.80 -5.99
C GLY A 134 7.05 10.68 -4.95
N VAL A 135 6.81 9.45 -4.49
CA VAL A 135 5.85 9.14 -3.43
C VAL A 135 6.35 9.70 -2.08
N ALA A 136 5.50 10.43 -1.38
CA ALA A 136 5.85 11.17 -0.16
C ALA A 136 5.59 10.38 1.14
N GLU A 137 4.59 9.50 1.12
CA GLU A 137 4.13 8.68 2.25
C GLU A 137 3.72 7.30 1.74
N PRO A 138 3.68 6.25 2.59
CA PRO A 138 3.23 4.92 2.19
C PRO A 138 1.89 4.97 1.44
N ALA A 139 1.92 4.54 0.18
CA ALA A 139 0.77 4.54 -0.71
C ALA A 139 -0.33 3.57 -0.24
N SER A 140 -1.55 3.80 -0.73
CA SER A 140 -2.67 2.87 -0.61
C SER A 140 -3.30 2.64 -1.99
N PRO A 141 -4.04 1.54 -2.21
CA PRO A 141 -4.57 1.19 -3.54
C PRO A 141 -5.39 2.30 -4.21
N ASP A 142 -6.07 3.11 -3.41
CA ASP A 142 -7.03 4.13 -3.85
C ASP A 142 -6.59 5.58 -3.55
N ARG A 143 -5.47 5.77 -2.84
CA ARG A 143 -4.96 7.10 -2.46
C ARG A 143 -3.44 7.11 -2.31
N VAL A 144 -2.79 8.08 -2.96
CA VAL A 144 -1.34 8.28 -2.94
C VAL A 144 -1.02 9.76 -2.69
N ARG A 145 -0.04 10.04 -1.83
CA ARG A 145 0.52 11.39 -1.67
C ARG A 145 1.90 11.46 -2.30
N LEU A 146 2.12 12.49 -3.11
CA LEU A 146 3.32 12.71 -3.92
C LEU A 146 3.96 14.05 -3.55
N THR A 147 5.29 14.12 -3.59
CA THR A 147 6.03 15.39 -3.59
C THR A 147 6.56 15.64 -4.98
N MET A 148 6.29 16.82 -5.53
CA MET A 148 6.74 17.23 -6.86
C MET A 148 7.53 18.55 -6.77
N PHE A 149 8.66 18.59 -7.46
CA PHE A 149 9.46 19.78 -7.71
C PHE A 149 9.20 20.21 -9.15
N LEU A 150 8.80 21.47 -9.33
CA LEU A 150 8.31 22.01 -10.59
C LEU A 150 9.13 23.23 -11.00
N ASN A 151 9.39 23.36 -12.30
CA ASN A 151 9.93 24.56 -12.92
C ASN A 151 8.81 25.24 -13.73
N GLN A 152 8.57 26.53 -13.47
CA GLN A 152 7.60 27.34 -14.19
C GLN A 152 8.29 28.48 -14.96
N THR A 153 8.03 28.56 -16.26
CA THR A 153 8.42 29.68 -17.12
C THR A 153 7.19 30.53 -17.42
N SER A 154 7.20 31.81 -17.04
CA SER A 154 6.06 32.73 -17.24
C SER A 154 6.45 33.95 -18.08
N THR A 155 5.53 34.37 -18.94
CA THR A 155 5.66 35.55 -19.82
C THR A 155 4.35 36.35 -19.80
N ARG A 156 4.42 37.68 -19.85
CA ARG A 156 3.28 38.61 -19.85
C ARG A 156 3.54 39.75 -20.85
N ALA A 157 2.49 40.49 -21.24
CA ALA A 157 2.63 41.67 -22.10
C ALA A 157 3.68 42.66 -21.56
N GLY A 158 4.55 43.16 -22.45
CA GLY A 158 5.58 44.14 -22.14
C GLY A 158 6.82 43.62 -21.37
N GLN A 159 6.83 42.37 -20.93
CA GLN A 159 8.00 41.77 -20.25
C GLN A 159 9.05 41.33 -21.29
N GLN A 160 10.29 41.82 -21.18
CA GLN A 160 11.34 41.58 -22.18
C GLN A 160 11.91 40.15 -22.21
N GLN A 161 11.88 39.44 -21.08
CA GLN A 161 12.44 38.09 -20.93
C GLN A 161 11.53 37.26 -20.00
N PRO A 162 11.24 35.99 -20.29
CA PRO A 162 10.45 35.13 -19.41
C PRO A 162 11.04 34.99 -18.01
N THR A 163 10.20 34.93 -16.99
CA THR A 163 10.61 34.63 -15.61
C THR A 163 10.57 33.12 -15.36
N LEU A 164 11.68 32.55 -14.92
CA LEU A 164 11.77 31.18 -14.43
C LEU A 164 11.64 31.16 -12.91
N SER A 165 10.72 30.36 -12.38
CA SER A 165 10.58 30.07 -10.95
C SER A 165 10.62 28.57 -10.69
N GLY A 166 11.18 28.18 -9.55
CA GLY A 166 11.04 26.83 -9.00
C GLY A 166 9.95 26.82 -7.93
N SER A 167 9.15 25.75 -7.87
CA SER A 167 8.20 25.52 -6.79
C SER A 167 8.22 24.05 -6.35
N ARG A 168 7.69 23.79 -5.15
CA ARG A 168 7.53 22.45 -4.59
C ARG A 168 6.10 22.30 -4.09
N VAL A 169 5.45 21.20 -4.46
CA VAL A 169 4.05 20.92 -4.12
C VAL A 169 3.91 19.51 -3.58
N LEU A 170 3.08 19.37 -2.56
CA LEU A 170 2.49 18.12 -2.12
C LEU A 170 1.18 17.92 -2.90
N VAL A 171 1.01 16.75 -3.50
CA VAL A 171 -0.16 16.41 -4.32
C VAL A 171 -0.83 15.19 -3.73
N THR A 172 -2.14 15.24 -3.52
CA THR A 172 -2.95 14.04 -3.24
C THR A 172 -3.56 13.56 -4.55
N MET A 173 -3.31 12.31 -4.88
CA MET A 173 -3.99 11.57 -5.95
C MET A 173 -4.97 10.59 -5.31
N GLU A 174 -6.21 10.56 -5.77
CA GLU A 174 -7.23 9.59 -5.36
C GLU A 174 -7.82 8.89 -6.59
N ARG A 175 -8.23 7.64 -6.41
CA ARG A 175 -8.72 6.75 -7.47
C ARG A 175 -10.23 6.87 -7.65
N ASP A 176 -10.66 7.24 -8.86
CA ASP A 176 -12.04 7.27 -9.31
C ASP A 176 -12.24 6.19 -10.38
N GLY A 177 -12.64 4.99 -9.93
CA GLY A 177 -12.67 3.78 -10.75
C GLY A 177 -11.27 3.41 -11.25
N ASP A 178 -11.11 3.36 -12.58
CA ASP A 178 -9.82 3.04 -13.19
C ASP A 178 -8.85 4.24 -13.25
N ARG A 179 -9.32 5.46 -12.97
CA ARG A 179 -8.55 6.71 -13.16
C ARG A 179 -7.96 7.25 -11.86
N TRP A 180 -6.76 7.80 -11.94
CA TRP A 180 -6.22 8.67 -10.90
C TRP A 180 -6.62 10.13 -11.17
N LEU A 181 -7.09 10.83 -10.14
CA LEU A 181 -7.44 12.25 -10.18
C LEU A 181 -6.64 13.02 -9.12
N VAL A 182 -6.28 14.26 -9.43
CA VAL A 182 -5.74 15.19 -8.44
C VAL A 182 -6.89 15.63 -7.52
N THR A 183 -6.76 15.45 -6.22
CA THR A 183 -7.78 15.87 -5.23
C THR A 183 -7.26 16.82 -4.16
N GLU A 184 -5.97 17.15 -4.19
CA GLU A 184 -5.33 18.18 -3.36
C GLU A 184 -4.00 18.63 -3.99
N LEU A 185 -3.64 19.91 -3.88
CA LEU A 185 -2.38 20.45 -4.37
C LEU A 185 -1.93 21.61 -3.46
N ASN A 186 -0.99 21.34 -2.56
CA ASN A 186 -0.54 22.25 -1.51
C ASN A 186 0.93 22.64 -1.71
N PRO A 187 1.30 23.95 -1.72
CA PRO A 187 2.70 24.38 -1.66
C PRO A 187 3.39 23.93 -0.36
N VAL A 188 4.68 23.59 -0.43
CA VAL A 188 5.48 23.09 0.71
C VAL A 188 6.92 23.59 0.72
#